data_AF-S8EPG2-F1
#
_entry.id   AF-S8EPG2-F1
#
_cell.length_a   1.000
_cell.length_b   1.000
_cell.length_c   1.000
_cell.angle_alpha   90.00
_cell.angle_beta   90.00
_cell.angle_gamma   90.00
#
_symmetry.space_group_name_H-M   'P 1'
#
loop_
_entity.id
_entity.type
_entity.pdbx_description
1 polymer ?
#
loop_
_entity_poly.entity_id
_entity_poly.type
_entity_poly.pdbx_seq_one_letter_code
_entity_poly.pdbx_strand_id
1 'polypeptide(L)'
;MARTIAIRPGANVPVQEPPELDPRKRFRELMIEQLRKVSGKPVKVMHYTAGLYLKKIVGEAQVELVGWPVDVPFGNLSHLKGGAAVVKQLLHELKSMRLYFRRLLPEEAKAIHQSHTTPGKCTPRPPRHPRADESQHHLRRVHNARYPRTGAKTPAIVED
;
A
#
# COMPACT_ATOMS: atom_id res chain seq x y z
N MET A 1 -66.26 -21.27 0.72
CA MET A 1 -65.09 -22.12 0.45
C MET A 1 -63.82 -21.28 0.66
N ALA A 2 -63.22 -21.35 1.84
CA ALA A 2 -62.04 -20.56 2.20
C ALA A 2 -60.76 -21.31 1.77
N ARG A 3 -59.91 -20.66 0.97
CA ARG A 3 -58.58 -21.17 0.61
C ARG A 3 -57.57 -20.66 1.62
N THR A 4 -57.13 -21.54 2.52
CA THR A 4 -56.02 -21.30 3.45
C THR A 4 -54.71 -21.20 2.66
N ILE A 5 -54.08 -20.02 2.65
CA ILE A 5 -52.75 -19.82 2.08
C ILE A 5 -51.73 -20.18 3.16
N ALA A 6 -51.05 -21.31 2.99
CA ALA A 6 -49.94 -21.71 3.84
C ALA A 6 -48.71 -20.82 3.56
N ILE A 7 -48.32 -19.99 4.53
CA ILE A 7 -47.07 -19.24 4.51
C ILE A 7 -45.93 -20.22 4.82
N ARG A 8 -45.10 -20.54 3.81
CA ARG A 8 -43.87 -21.31 4.01
C ARG A 8 -42.81 -20.42 4.70
N PRO A 9 -42.22 -20.83 5.84
CA PRO A 9 -41.09 -20.14 6.43
C PRO A 9 -39.80 -20.55 5.72
N GLY A 10 -38.92 -19.59 5.44
CA GLY A 10 -37.55 -19.88 5.01
C GLY A 10 -37.24 -19.73 3.51
N ALA A 11 -37.89 -18.80 2.81
CA ALA A 11 -37.32 -18.30 1.56
C ALA A 11 -36.03 -17.54 1.90
N ASN A 12 -34.90 -18.23 1.77
CA ASN A 12 -33.56 -17.64 1.81
C ASN A 12 -33.48 -16.65 0.64
N VAL A 13 -33.86 -15.40 0.89
CA VAL A 13 -33.71 -14.31 -0.06
C VAL A 13 -32.21 -14.25 -0.38
N PRO A 14 -31.77 -14.46 -1.62
CA PRO A 14 -30.40 -14.15 -1.97
C PRO A 14 -30.26 -12.66 -1.68
N VAL A 15 -29.49 -12.32 -0.65
CA VAL A 15 -29.11 -10.94 -0.35
C VAL A 15 -28.52 -10.41 -1.66
N GLN A 16 -29.33 -9.67 -2.42
CA GLN A 16 -28.85 -9.03 -3.64
C GLN A 16 -27.85 -7.99 -3.14
N GLU A 17 -26.57 -8.30 -3.30
CA GLU A 17 -25.51 -7.35 -3.04
C GLU A 17 -25.85 -6.07 -3.82
N PRO A 18 -25.90 -4.90 -3.16
CA PRO A 18 -26.25 -3.65 -3.82
C PRO A 18 -25.36 -3.44 -5.05
N PRO A 19 -25.86 -2.82 -6.14
CA PRO A 19 -25.10 -2.64 -7.37
C PRO A 19 -23.76 -1.98 -7.04
N GLU A 20 -22.72 -2.78 -7.16
CA GLU A 20 -21.41 -2.52 -6.58
C GLU A 20 -20.71 -1.45 -7.43
N LEU A 21 -20.96 -0.18 -7.09
CA LEU A 21 -20.53 0.99 -7.87
C LEU A 21 -19.00 1.08 -8.04
N ASP A 22 -18.20 0.37 -7.23
CA ASP A 22 -16.76 0.27 -7.43
C ASP A 22 -16.18 -1.08 -6.92
N PRO A 23 -15.74 -2.00 -7.81
CA PRO A 23 -15.16 -3.28 -7.42
C PRO A 23 -13.86 -3.10 -6.62
N ARG A 24 -13.14 -1.98 -6.78
CA ARG A 24 -11.92 -1.70 -5.99
C ARG A 24 -12.26 -1.39 -4.55
N LYS A 25 -13.30 -0.58 -4.32
CA LYS A 25 -13.79 -0.26 -2.99
C LYS A 25 -14.21 -1.54 -2.27
N ARG A 26 -15.02 -2.37 -2.94
CA ARG A 26 -15.44 -3.66 -2.36
C ARG A 26 -14.26 -4.54 -2.00
N PHE A 27 -13.31 -4.71 -2.93
CA PHE A 27 -12.15 -5.57 -2.68
C PHE A 27 -11.36 -5.10 -1.46
N ARG A 28 -11.18 -3.77 -1.30
CA ARG A 28 -10.51 -3.20 -0.12
C ARG A 28 -11.27 -3.50 1.16
N GLU A 29 -12.59 -3.35 1.17
CA GLU A 29 -13.43 -3.63 2.35
C GLU A 29 -13.30 -5.08 2.78
N LEU A 30 -13.49 -6.03 1.85
CA LEU A 30 -13.39 -7.46 2.15
C LEU A 30 -11.99 -7.86 2.63
N MET A 31 -10.93 -7.31 2.03
CA MET A 31 -9.56 -7.55 2.46
C MET A 31 -9.31 -7.03 3.87
N ILE A 32 -9.82 -5.83 4.20
CA ILE A 32 -9.70 -5.25 5.54
C ILE A 32 -10.48 -6.08 6.56
N GLU A 33 -11.70 -6.50 6.24
CA GLU A 33 -12.52 -7.35 7.10
C GLU A 33 -11.84 -8.68 7.39
N GLN A 34 -11.36 -9.39 6.35
CA GLN A 34 -10.61 -10.63 6.54
C GLN A 34 -9.34 -10.41 7.35
N LEU A 35 -8.56 -9.37 7.04
CA LEU A 35 -7.35 -9.04 7.78
C LEU A 35 -7.63 -8.80 9.27
N ARG A 36 -8.69 -8.06 9.60
CA ARG A 36 -9.08 -7.78 11.00
C ARG A 36 -9.54 -9.05 11.69
N LYS A 37 -10.33 -9.88 11.01
CA LYS A 37 -10.81 -11.17 11.54
C LYS A 37 -9.66 -12.12 11.83
N VAL A 38 -8.71 -12.24 10.90
CA VAL A 38 -7.56 -13.16 11.04
C VAL A 38 -6.54 -12.58 12.03
N SER A 39 -6.16 -11.30 11.93
CA SER A 39 -5.19 -10.70 12.87
C SER A 39 -5.73 -10.47 14.28
N GLY A 40 -7.05 -10.42 14.47
CA GLY A 40 -7.69 -10.01 15.72
C GLY A 40 -7.54 -8.53 16.05
N LYS A 41 -7.02 -7.70 15.13
CA LYS A 41 -6.74 -6.27 15.36
C LYS A 41 -7.77 -5.40 14.60
N PRO A 42 -8.72 -4.75 15.30
CA PRO A 42 -9.85 -4.07 14.64
C PRO A 42 -9.46 -2.80 13.86
N VAL A 43 -8.33 -2.18 14.18
CA VAL A 43 -7.86 -0.93 13.54
C VAL A 43 -6.93 -1.18 12.36
N LYS A 44 -6.54 -2.44 12.09
CA LYS A 44 -5.61 -2.73 11.00
C LYS A 44 -6.23 -2.45 9.63
N VAL A 45 -5.39 -1.93 8.74
CA VAL A 45 -5.69 -1.58 7.35
C VAL A 45 -4.71 -2.30 6.44
N MET A 46 -5.17 -2.68 5.25
CA MET A 46 -4.34 -3.35 4.26
C MET A 46 -3.35 -2.38 3.61
N HIS A 47 -2.08 -2.79 3.51
CA HIS A 47 -1.04 -2.05 2.79
C HIS A 47 -0.60 -2.84 1.55
N TYR A 48 -0.74 -2.22 0.38
CA TYR A 48 -0.42 -2.83 -0.92
C TYR A 48 1.02 -2.55 -1.40
N THR A 49 1.78 -1.74 -0.67
CA THR A 49 3.19 -1.47 -0.97
C THR A 49 4.04 -2.54 -0.31
N ALA A 50 4.89 -3.25 -1.08
CA ALA A 50 5.72 -4.35 -0.59
C ALA A 50 6.39 -4.11 0.78
N GLY A 51 7.14 -3.01 0.94
CA GLY A 51 7.82 -2.72 2.20
C GLY A 51 6.85 -2.48 3.39
N LEU A 52 5.72 -1.82 3.13
CA LEU A 52 4.70 -1.62 4.17
C LEU A 52 3.92 -2.91 4.46
N TYR A 53 3.70 -3.74 3.44
CA TYR A 53 3.08 -5.05 3.59
C TYR A 53 3.92 -5.93 4.52
N LEU A 54 5.21 -6.09 4.23
CA LEU A 54 6.13 -6.85 5.05
C LEU A 54 6.19 -6.33 6.50
N LYS A 55 6.31 -5.02 6.68
CA LYS A 55 6.40 -4.42 8.02
C LYS A 55 5.09 -4.51 8.81
N LYS A 56 3.98 -4.07 8.20
CA LYS A 56 2.70 -3.83 8.90
C LYS A 56 1.77 -5.04 8.92
N ILE A 57 1.85 -5.91 7.91
CA ILE A 57 0.98 -7.08 7.75
C ILE A 57 1.74 -8.32 8.25
N VAL A 58 2.86 -8.67 7.61
CA VAL A 58 3.64 -9.85 8.01
C VAL A 58 4.26 -9.67 9.39
N GLY A 59 5.01 -8.58 9.62
CA GLY A 59 5.70 -8.35 10.89
C GLY A 59 4.76 -8.03 12.06
N GLU A 60 4.01 -6.92 11.96
CA GLU A 60 3.17 -6.45 13.07
C GLU A 60 1.85 -7.23 13.25
N ALA A 61 1.22 -7.69 12.15
CA ALA A 61 -0.05 -8.41 12.23
C ALA A 61 0.13 -9.94 12.21
N GLN A 62 1.34 -10.44 11.92
CA GLN A 62 1.66 -11.88 11.88
C GLN A 62 0.70 -12.65 10.96
N VAL A 63 0.42 -12.07 9.80
CA VAL A 63 -0.46 -12.66 8.80
C VAL A 63 0.17 -12.57 7.42
N GLU A 64 -0.05 -13.62 6.63
CA GLU A 64 0.34 -13.73 5.24
C GLU A 64 -0.89 -13.70 4.35
N LEU A 65 -0.74 -13.18 3.13
CA LEU A 65 -1.75 -13.23 2.09
C LEU A 65 -1.38 -14.37 1.13
N VAL A 66 -2.17 -15.43 1.14
CA VAL A 66 -1.94 -16.65 0.37
C VAL A 66 -2.87 -16.67 -0.85
N GLY A 67 -2.37 -17.17 -1.98
CA GLY A 67 -3.14 -17.36 -3.21
C GLY A 67 -3.35 -16.09 -4.03
N TRP A 68 -2.42 -15.14 -3.92
CA TRP A 68 -2.36 -14.02 -4.84
C TRP A 68 -2.02 -14.52 -6.26
N PRO A 69 -2.77 -14.13 -7.30
CA PRO A 69 -2.50 -14.60 -8.67
C PRO A 69 -1.09 -14.21 -9.14
N VAL A 70 -0.37 -15.17 -9.73
CA VAL A 70 1.03 -15.00 -10.19
C VAL A 70 1.13 -13.95 -11.31
N ASP A 71 0.09 -13.83 -12.13
CA ASP A 71 0.03 -12.92 -13.27
C ASP A 71 -0.33 -11.48 -12.86
N VAL A 72 -0.85 -11.28 -11.64
CA VAL A 72 -1.26 -9.98 -11.14
C VAL A 72 -0.15 -9.41 -10.25
N PRO A 73 0.46 -8.26 -10.61
CA PRO A 73 1.48 -7.67 -9.76
C PRO A 73 0.90 -7.28 -8.40
N PHE A 74 1.66 -7.52 -7.33
CA PHE A 74 1.25 -7.08 -6.00
C PHE A 74 1.49 -5.57 -5.88
N GLY A 75 0.40 -4.81 -5.74
CA GLY A 75 0.46 -3.36 -5.73
C GLY A 75 -0.89 -2.69 -5.49
N ASN A 76 -0.88 -1.35 -5.47
CA ASN A 76 -2.11 -0.59 -5.30
C ASN A 76 -3.07 -0.84 -6.46
N LEU A 77 -4.35 -1.11 -6.16
CA LEU A 77 -5.37 -1.47 -7.14
C LEU A 77 -5.55 -0.44 -8.27
N SER A 78 -5.22 0.83 -8.01
CA SER A 78 -5.24 1.90 -9.01
C SER A 78 -4.16 1.75 -10.08
N HIS A 79 -3.05 1.07 -9.77
CA HIS A 79 -1.89 0.89 -10.66
C HIS A 79 -1.89 -0.47 -11.36
N LEU A 80 -2.86 -1.34 -11.08
CA LEU A 80 -2.96 -2.64 -11.74
C LEU A 80 -3.32 -2.46 -13.21
N LYS A 81 -2.46 -2.99 -14.10
CA LYS A 81 -2.74 -3.10 -15.53
C LYS A 81 -3.90 -4.08 -15.72
N GLY A 82 -4.91 -3.69 -16.50
CA GLY A 82 -6.14 -4.48 -16.69
C GLY A 82 -7.38 -3.95 -15.94
N GLY A 83 -7.22 -2.87 -15.15
CA GLY A 83 -8.35 -2.07 -14.67
C GLY A 83 -9.35 -2.85 -13.82
N ALA A 84 -10.65 -2.65 -14.07
CA ALA A 84 -11.73 -3.24 -13.28
C ALA A 84 -11.84 -4.77 -13.45
N ALA A 85 -11.45 -5.32 -14.60
CA ALA A 85 -11.56 -6.76 -14.88
C ALA A 85 -10.66 -7.57 -13.94
N VAL A 86 -9.41 -7.14 -13.75
CA VAL A 86 -8.46 -7.77 -12.83
C VAL A 86 -8.95 -7.70 -11.38
N VAL A 87 -9.56 -6.58 -10.99
CA VAL A 87 -10.12 -6.42 -9.64
C VAL A 87 -11.32 -7.33 -9.42
N LYS A 88 -12.18 -7.51 -10.43
CA LYS A 88 -13.28 -8.49 -10.38
C LYS A 88 -12.77 -9.92 -10.27
N GLN A 89 -11.70 -10.26 -10.98
CA GLN A 89 -11.03 -11.56 -10.82
C GLN A 89 -10.51 -11.74 -9.39
N LEU A 90 -9.79 -10.76 -8.85
CA LEU A 90 -9.31 -10.81 -7.47
C LEU A 90 -10.45 -10.94 -6.44
N LEU A 91 -11.57 -10.25 -6.66
CA LEU A 91 -12.79 -10.42 -5.86
C LEU A 91 -13.34 -11.84 -5.94
N HIS A 92 -13.36 -12.42 -7.13
CA HIS A 92 -13.81 -13.80 -7.32
C HIS A 92 -12.90 -14.79 -6.58
N GLU A 93 -11.57 -14.63 -6.67
CA GLU A 93 -10.61 -15.46 -5.95
C GLU A 93 -10.76 -15.32 -4.42
N LEU A 94 -11.02 -14.11 -3.93
CA LEU A 94 -11.27 -13.82 -2.50
C LEU A 94 -12.57 -14.46 -2.02
N LYS A 95 -13.66 -14.34 -2.79
CA LYS A 95 -14.96 -14.97 -2.50
C LYS A 95 -14.88 -16.50 -2.57
N SER A 96 -14.05 -17.02 -3.47
CA SER A 96 -13.82 -18.46 -3.65
C SER A 96 -12.83 -19.04 -2.63
N MET A 97 -12.36 -18.26 -1.65
CA MET A 97 -11.38 -18.66 -0.63
C MET A 97 -10.04 -19.13 -1.19
N ARG A 98 -9.73 -18.79 -2.45
CA ARG A 98 -8.44 -19.05 -3.08
C ARG A 98 -7.43 -17.97 -2.70
N LEU A 99 -7.91 -16.73 -2.54
CA LEU A 99 -7.17 -15.65 -1.92
C LEU A 99 -7.64 -15.49 -0.47
N TYR A 100 -6.74 -15.63 0.50
CA TYR A 100 -7.11 -15.51 1.92
C TYR A 100 -5.92 -15.13 2.81
N PHE A 101 -6.21 -14.61 4.00
CA PHE A 101 -5.19 -14.38 5.02
C PHE A 101 -4.96 -15.61 5.89
N ARG A 102 -3.70 -15.97 6.09
CA ARG A 102 -3.26 -17.03 6.99
C ARG A 102 -2.51 -16.43 8.17
N ARG A 103 -2.75 -16.92 9.40
CA ARG A 103 -1.91 -16.56 10.55
C ARG A 103 -0.54 -17.21 10.44
N LEU A 104 0.49 -16.44 10.70
CA LEU A 104 1.88 -16.90 10.76
C LEU A 104 2.33 -17.02 12.21
N LEU A 105 3.27 -17.93 12.43
CA LEU A 105 4.07 -17.89 13.65
C LEU A 105 5.07 -16.72 13.59
N PRO A 106 5.47 -16.17 14.75
CA PRO A 106 6.44 -15.06 14.81
C PRO A 106 7.77 -15.37 14.11
N GLU A 107 8.20 -16.63 14.12
CA GLU A 107 9.44 -17.07 13.45
C GLU A 107 9.30 -17.05 11.93
N GLU A 108 8.18 -17.56 11.40
CA GLU A 108 7.86 -17.52 9.97
C GLU A 108 7.71 -16.08 9.48
N ALA A 109 7.06 -15.22 10.27
CA ALA A 109 6.93 -13.80 9.96
C ALA A 109 8.30 -13.11 9.84
N LYS A 110 9.26 -13.46 10.71
CA LYS A 110 10.64 -12.95 10.61
C LYS A 110 11.36 -13.48 9.36
N ALA A 111 11.21 -14.77 9.06
CA ALA A 111 11.81 -15.37 7.87
C ALA A 111 11.31 -14.69 6.58
N ILE A 112 10.00 -14.51 6.44
CA ILE A 112 9.37 -13.83 5.29
C ILE A 112 9.79 -12.36 5.21
N HIS A 113 9.90 -11.68 6.36
CA HIS A 113 10.35 -10.30 6.41
C HIS A 113 11.81 -10.16 5.94
N GLN A 114 12.68 -11.12 6.29
CA GLN A 114 14.09 -11.14 5.88
C GLN A 114 14.27 -11.51 4.40
N SER A 115 13.46 -12.44 3.89
CA SER A 115 13.50 -12.84 2.48
C SER A 115 12.86 -11.81 1.54
N HIS A 116 12.25 -10.75 2.08
CA HIS A 116 11.49 -9.75 1.33
C HIS A 116 10.42 -10.35 0.40
N THR A 117 9.87 -11.51 0.76
CA THR A 117 8.92 -12.24 -0.08
C THR A 117 7.56 -11.56 -0.09
N THR A 118 7.06 -11.24 -1.29
CA THR A 118 5.71 -10.67 -1.47
C THR A 118 4.79 -11.66 -2.18
N PRO A 119 3.46 -11.57 -2.00
CA PRO A 119 2.51 -12.56 -2.53
C PRO A 119 2.51 -12.70 -4.06
N GLY A 120 2.93 -11.65 -4.77
CA GLY A 120 3.01 -11.63 -6.23
C GLY A 120 4.19 -10.78 -6.70
N LYS A 121 4.36 -10.66 -8.02
CA LYS A 121 5.44 -9.84 -8.60
C LYS A 121 5.31 -8.39 -8.12
N CYS A 122 6.30 -7.91 -7.37
CA CYS A 122 6.34 -6.51 -6.95
C CYS A 122 6.84 -5.64 -8.10
N THR A 123 6.01 -4.74 -8.61
CA THR A 123 6.49 -3.71 -9.54
C THR A 123 7.31 -2.69 -8.76
N PRO A 124 8.57 -2.40 -9.15
CA PRO A 124 9.35 -1.38 -8.48
C PRO A 124 8.63 -0.03 -8.58
N ARG A 125 8.71 0.75 -7.50
CA ARG A 125 8.20 2.13 -7.54
C ARG A 125 8.99 2.90 -8.59
N PRO A 126 8.35 3.62 -9.53
CA PRO A 126 9.08 4.47 -10.45
C PRO A 126 9.93 5.49 -9.65
N PRO A 127 11.14 5.82 -10.11
CA PRO A 127 11.98 6.80 -9.44
C PRO A 127 11.19 8.10 -9.28
N ARG A 128 11.35 8.76 -8.12
CA ARG A 128 10.82 10.11 -7.96
C ARG A 128 11.59 10.98 -8.96
N HIS A 129 10.88 11.59 -9.90
CA HIS A 129 11.51 12.66 -10.68
C HIS A 129 12.00 13.71 -9.69
N PRO A 130 13.26 14.16 -9.80
CA PRO A 130 13.71 15.31 -9.03
C PRO A 130 12.76 16.46 -9.35
N ARG A 131 12.36 17.22 -8.32
CA ARG A 131 11.60 18.44 -8.58
C ARG A 131 12.50 19.35 -9.40
N ALA A 132 12.01 19.94 -10.48
CA ALA A 132 12.79 20.85 -11.34
C ALA A 132 13.45 22.01 -10.54
N ASP A 133 12.87 22.35 -9.40
CA ASP A 133 13.35 23.37 -8.45
C ASP A 133 14.58 22.93 -7.64
N GLU A 134 14.76 21.63 -7.38
CA GLU A 134 15.87 21.11 -6.55
C GLU A 134 17.25 21.30 -7.21
N SER A 135 17.30 21.46 -8.53
CA SER A 135 18.53 21.73 -9.28
C SER A 135 18.95 23.20 -9.35
N GLN A 136 18.09 24.16 -8.96
CA GLN A 136 18.41 25.59 -9.06
C GLN A 136 19.06 26.17 -7.79
N HIS A 137 18.96 25.50 -6.64
CA HIS A 137 19.51 26.00 -5.38
C HIS A 137 21.04 26.10 -5.33
N HIS A 138 21.75 25.38 -6.21
CA HIS A 138 23.22 25.42 -6.27
C HIS A 138 23.79 26.49 -7.20
N LEU A 139 22.96 27.14 -8.01
CA LEU A 139 23.39 28.31 -8.80
C LEU A 139 23.19 29.58 -7.98
N ARG A 140 23.86 29.68 -6.83
CA ARG A 140 24.16 31.01 -6.29
C ARG A 140 25.03 31.70 -7.34
N ARG A 141 24.48 32.71 -8.03
CA ARG A 141 25.33 33.70 -8.70
C ARG A 141 26.28 34.21 -7.64
N VAL A 142 27.56 33.82 -7.76
CA VAL A 142 28.63 34.50 -7.04
C VAL A 142 28.54 35.94 -7.52
N HIS A 143 27.92 36.81 -6.73
CA HIS A 143 27.99 38.22 -7.00
C HIS A 143 29.45 38.57 -6.74
N ASN A 144 30.22 38.73 -7.82
CA ASN A 144 31.58 39.24 -7.74
C ASN A 144 31.55 40.48 -6.83
N ALA A 145 32.35 40.45 -5.76
CA ALA A 145 32.49 41.61 -4.89
C ALA A 145 32.96 42.77 -5.78
N ARG A 146 32.14 43.82 -5.91
CA ARG A 146 32.41 44.97 -6.79
C ARG A 146 33.49 45.93 -6.26
N TYR A 147 34.23 45.55 -5.21
CA TYR A 147 35.27 46.40 -4.63
C TYR A 147 36.52 45.60 -4.24
N PRO A 148 37.73 46.10 -4.52
CA PRO A 148 38.96 45.51 -4.01
C PRO A 148 39.00 45.63 -2.48
N ARG A 149 39.37 44.55 -1.81
CA ARG A 149 39.53 44.49 -0.34
C ARG A 149 40.89 45.10 0.06
N THR A 150 41.14 46.34 -0.33
CA THR A 150 42.28 47.15 0.11
C THR A 150 41.76 48.20 1.08
N GLY A 151 41.57 47.78 2.33
CA GLY A 151 41.30 48.65 3.46
C GLY A 151 42.35 48.37 4.53
N ALA A 152 43.28 49.31 4.71
CA ALA A 152 44.39 49.23 5.65
C ALA A 152 43.92 49.13 7.11
N LYS A 153 44.48 48.17 7.85
CA LYS A 153 44.55 48.11 9.33
C LYS A 153 45.84 47.34 9.61
N THR A 154 46.97 47.97 9.97
CA THR A 154 47.27 48.62 11.25
C THR A 154 48.58 49.46 11.12
N PRO A 155 48.84 50.42 12.03
CA PRO A 155 49.94 51.38 11.93
C PRO A 155 51.32 50.77 12.27
N ALA A 156 52.36 51.37 11.69
CA ALA A 156 53.77 51.07 11.95
C ALA A 156 54.13 51.29 13.42
N ILE A 157 54.79 50.31 14.02
CA ILE A 157 55.48 50.46 15.31
C ILE A 157 56.84 51.09 14.98
N VAL A 158 57.09 52.28 15.51
CA VAL A 158 58.42 52.90 15.57
C VAL A 158 58.89 52.72 17.00
N GLU A 159 60.01 52.02 17.20
CA GLU A 159 60.75 52.00 18.46
C GLU A 159 62.12 52.65 18.19
N ASP A 160 62.44 53.69 18.97
CA ASP A 160 63.80 54.18 19.27
C ASP A 160 63.98 54.08 20.79
#